data_AF-A0A498SU73-F1
#
_entry.id   AF-A0A498SU73-F1
#
_cell.length_a   1.000
_cell.length_b   1.000
_cell.length_c   1.000
_cell.angle_alpha   90.00
_cell.angle_beta   90.00
_cell.angle_gamma   90.00
#
_symmetry.space_group_name_H-M   'P 1'
#
loop_
_entity.id
_entity.type
_entity.pdbx_description
1 polymer ?
#
loop_
_entity_poly.entity_id
_entity_poly.type
_entity_poly.pdbx_seq_one_letter_code
_entity_poly.pdbx_strand_id
1 'polypeptide(L)'
;MTDGVAMLTRAKENLMFTMSALSEEQRITLSQSKREFIEMCSFDGKECNIDADFKLHVDPEFGNCYTFNWNVNDNRSSSKAGPMY
;
A
#
# COMPACT_ATOMS: atom_id res chain seq x y z
N MET A 1 -3.61 -17.98 -34.44
CA MET A 1 -3.02 -16.79 -33.78
C MET A 1 -3.64 -16.70 -32.40
N THR A 2 -2.87 -16.98 -31.36
CA THR A 2 -3.28 -16.76 -29.97
C THR A 2 -3.21 -15.26 -29.69
N ASP A 3 -4.34 -14.68 -29.33
CA ASP A 3 -4.41 -13.28 -28.91
C ASP A 3 -3.74 -13.14 -27.53
N GLY A 4 -2.50 -12.64 -27.54
CA GLY A 4 -1.72 -12.45 -26.32
C GLY A 4 -2.36 -11.45 -25.34
N VAL A 5 -3.15 -10.50 -25.84
CA VAL A 5 -3.86 -9.53 -25.00
C VAL A 5 -4.99 -10.24 -24.25
N ALA A 6 -5.81 -11.01 -24.95
CA ALA A 6 -6.87 -11.79 -24.33
C ALA A 6 -6.33 -12.81 -23.31
N MET A 7 -5.18 -13.42 -23.59
CA MET A 7 -4.52 -14.35 -22.67
C MET A 7 -4.03 -13.64 -21.40
N LEU A 8 -3.43 -12.45 -21.52
CA LEU A 8 -2.96 -11.66 -20.40
C LEU A 8 -4.12 -11.18 -19.51
N THR A 9 -5.21 -10.71 -20.12
CA THR A 9 -6.41 -10.28 -19.38
C THR A 9 -6.98 -11.43 -18.55
N ARG A 10 -7.14 -12.61 -19.16
CA ARG A 10 -7.64 -13.79 -18.45
C ARG A 10 -6.72 -14.23 -17.31
N ALA A 11 -5.41 -14.13 -17.51
CA ALA A 11 -4.45 -14.43 -16.45
C ALA A 11 -4.57 -13.47 -15.26
N LYS A 12 -4.70 -12.16 -15.52
CA LYS A 12 -4.91 -11.14 -14.48
C LYS A 12 -6.20 -11.36 -13.70
N GLU A 13 -7.31 -11.59 -14.41
CA GLU A 13 -8.61 -11.86 -13.77
C GLU A 13 -8.56 -13.07 -12.85
N ASN A 14 -7.96 -14.18 -13.32
CA ASN A 14 -7.81 -15.39 -12.51
C ASN A 14 -6.98 -15.16 -11.23
N LEU A 15 -5.91 -14.36 -11.33
CA LEU A 15 -5.12 -13.98 -10.17
C LEU A 15 -5.95 -13.18 -9.17
N MET A 16 -6.68 -12.16 -9.63
CA MET A 16 -7.56 -11.34 -8.79
C MET A 16 -8.64 -12.18 -8.09
N PHE A 17 -9.29 -13.10 -8.81
CA PHE A 17 -10.29 -14.01 -8.23
C PHE A 17 -9.69 -14.99 -7.22
N THR A 18 -8.47 -15.46 -7.46
CA THR A 18 -7.78 -16.36 -6.51
C THR A 18 -7.42 -15.60 -5.24
N MET A 19 -6.92 -14.36 -5.36
CA MET A 19 -6.58 -13.52 -4.20
C MET A 19 -7.82 -13.09 -3.41
N SER A 20 -8.94 -12.81 -4.06
CA SER A 20 -10.18 -12.43 -3.38
C SER A 20 -10.79 -13.56 -2.56
N ALA A 21 -10.49 -14.83 -2.88
CA ALA A 21 -10.91 -16.01 -2.14
C ALA A 21 -10.10 -16.29 -0.86
N LEU A 22 -8.94 -15.64 -0.68
CA LEU A 22 -8.11 -15.76 0.52
C LEU A 22 -8.66 -14.87 1.66
N SER A 23 -8.37 -15.24 2.90
CA SER A 23 -8.67 -14.39 4.05
C SER A 23 -7.82 -13.11 4.02
N GLU A 24 -8.28 -12.06 4.68
CA GLU A 24 -7.52 -10.82 4.76
C GLU A 24 -6.14 -11.03 5.40
N GLU A 25 -6.05 -11.83 6.47
CA GLU A 25 -4.78 -12.18 7.13
C GLU A 25 -3.80 -12.90 6.19
N GLN A 26 -4.31 -13.80 5.35
CA GLN A 26 -3.49 -14.48 4.33
C GLN A 26 -2.97 -13.48 3.29
N ARG A 27 -3.83 -12.58 2.81
CA ARG A 27 -3.42 -11.53 1.86
C ARG A 27 -2.37 -10.59 2.46
N ILE A 28 -2.55 -10.21 3.73
CA ILE A 28 -1.59 -9.36 4.45
C ILE A 28 -0.23 -10.05 4.56
N THR A 29 -0.22 -11.34 4.90
CA THR A 29 1.01 -12.13 5.11
C THR A 29 1.75 -12.40 3.79
N LEU A 30 1.02 -12.56 2.68
CA LEU A 30 1.61 -12.82 1.36
C LEU A 30 2.15 -11.56 0.69
N SER A 31 1.73 -10.38 1.13
CA SER A 31 2.15 -9.10 0.56
C SER A 31 3.29 -8.46 1.39
N GLN A 32 3.82 -7.36 0.87
CA GLN A 32 4.98 -6.67 1.42
C GLN A 32 4.65 -6.09 2.80
N SER A 33 5.52 -6.37 3.78
CA SER A 33 5.33 -5.87 5.14
C SER A 33 5.71 -4.39 5.25
N LYS A 34 5.23 -3.70 6.29
CA LYS A 34 5.37 -2.25 6.39
C LYS A 34 6.83 -1.79 6.42
N ARG A 35 7.66 -2.48 7.20
CA ARG A 35 9.09 -2.18 7.39
C ARG A 35 9.96 -2.67 6.23
N GLU A 36 9.44 -3.56 5.40
CA GLU A 36 10.09 -4.01 4.15
C GLU A 36 9.81 -3.03 3.02
N PHE A 37 8.61 -2.45 2.98
CA PHE A 37 8.21 -1.52 1.91
C PHE A 37 8.67 -0.08 2.16
N ILE A 38 8.63 0.39 3.42
CA ILE A 38 8.96 1.77 3.80
C ILE A 38 10.29 1.76 4.53
N GLU A 39 11.37 2.01 3.78
CA GLU A 39 12.73 2.06 4.34
C GLU A 39 13.00 3.35 5.15
N MET A 40 12.51 4.50 4.67
CA MET A 40 12.68 5.80 5.31
C MET A 40 11.46 6.69 5.08
N CYS A 41 11.12 7.51 6.08
CA CYS A 41 10.06 8.51 5.97
C CYS A 41 10.43 9.78 6.74
N SER A 42 10.26 10.93 6.09
CA SER A 42 10.33 12.24 6.73
C SER A 42 9.19 13.14 6.28
N PHE A 43 8.60 13.89 7.21
CA PHE A 43 7.58 14.89 6.96
C PHE A 43 7.82 16.12 7.84
N ASP A 44 7.76 17.33 7.28
CA ASP A 44 8.07 18.60 7.96
C ASP A 44 9.43 18.59 8.69
N GLY A 45 10.44 17.98 8.06
CA GLY A 45 11.79 17.82 8.60
C GLY A 45 11.91 16.84 9.77
N LYS A 46 10.87 16.06 10.08
CA LYS A 46 10.87 15.07 11.17
C LYS A 46 10.72 13.67 10.63
N GLU A 47 11.40 12.71 11.26
CA GLU A 47 11.23 11.29 10.95
C GLU A 47 9.82 10.83 11.33
N CYS A 48 9.18 10.08 10.44
CA CYS A 48 7.86 9.48 10.70
C CYS A 48 8.02 8.21 11.52
N ASN A 49 7.05 7.90 12.38
CA ASN A 49 6.94 6.58 12.98
C ASN A 49 6.26 5.64 11.98
N ILE A 50 7.04 4.80 11.29
CA ILE A 50 6.52 3.86 10.28
C ILE A 50 5.36 3.02 10.83
N ASP A 51 5.45 2.54 12.08
CA ASP A 51 4.44 1.63 12.63
C ASP A 51 3.12 2.34 12.95
N ALA A 52 3.17 3.59 13.42
CA ALA A 52 2.01 4.35 13.90
C ALA A 52 1.40 5.31 12.86
N ASP A 53 2.23 5.97 12.03
CA ASP A 53 1.79 7.04 11.15
C ASP A 53 1.14 6.53 9.84
N PHE A 54 1.27 5.23 9.56
CA PHE A 54 0.74 4.59 8.35
C PHE A 54 -0.33 3.55 8.67
N LYS A 55 -1.49 3.69 8.03
CA LYS A 55 -2.57 2.69 8.09
C LYS A 55 -2.46 1.68 6.96
N LEU A 56 -2.59 0.41 7.29
CA LEU A 56 -2.69 -0.67 6.31
C LEU A 56 -4.06 -0.62 5.60
N HIS A 57 -4.02 -0.70 4.28
CA HIS A 57 -5.16 -0.89 3.40
C HIS A 57 -4.86 -2.08 2.48
N VAL A 58 -5.66 -3.15 2.57
CA VAL A 58 -5.43 -4.36 1.78
C VAL A 58 -6.19 -4.26 0.47
N ASP A 59 -5.47 -4.15 -0.63
CA ASP A 59 -6.00 -4.09 -1.98
C ASP A 59 -5.86 -5.46 -2.68
N PRO A 60 -6.91 -5.97 -3.36
CA PRO A 60 -6.87 -7.28 -4.02
C PRO A 60 -6.00 -7.34 -5.28
N GLU A 61 -5.68 -6.19 -5.89
CA GLU A 61 -4.81 -6.09 -7.06
C GLU A 61 -3.37 -5.71 -6.68
N PHE A 62 -3.21 -4.79 -5.73
CA PHE A 62 -1.90 -4.21 -5.37
C PHE A 62 -1.31 -4.75 -4.05
N GLY A 63 -2.07 -5.48 -3.24
CA GLY A 63 -1.62 -6.03 -1.96
C GLY A 63 -1.68 -5.01 -0.82
N ASN A 64 -0.67 -4.99 0.05
CA ASN A 64 -0.61 -4.10 1.20
C ASN A 64 -0.26 -2.67 0.79
N CYS A 65 -1.23 -1.78 0.87
CA CYS A 65 -1.06 -0.33 0.71
C CYS A 65 -0.93 0.34 2.08
N TYR A 66 -0.12 1.40 2.17
CA TYR A 66 0.13 2.13 3.42
C TYR A 66 -0.21 3.61 3.27
N THR A 67 -1.22 4.08 4.01
CA THR A 67 -1.69 5.46 3.95
C THR A 67 -1.13 6.28 5.09
N PHE A 68 -0.26 7.24 4.78
CA PHE A 68 0.20 8.27 5.71
C PHE A 68 -0.91 9.28 6.03
N ASN A 69 -0.86 9.91 7.20
CA ASN A 69 -1.78 10.96 7.62
C ASN A 69 -3.26 10.57 7.53
N TRP A 70 -3.54 9.31 7.88
CA TRP A 70 -4.89 8.72 7.82
C TRP A 70 -5.79 9.17 8.98
N ASN A 71 -5.20 9.58 10.11
CA ASN A 71 -5.93 9.90 11.33
C ASN A 71 -6.32 11.38 11.35
N VAL A 72 -7.60 11.65 11.10
CA VAL A 72 -8.15 13.02 11.08
C VAL A 72 -8.03 13.76 12.43
N ASN A 73 -7.89 13.03 13.54
CA ASN A 73 -7.76 13.62 14.88
C ASN A 73 -6.30 13.99 15.24
N ASP A 74 -5.32 13.43 14.51
CA ASP A 74 -3.89 13.75 14.64
C ASP A 74 -3.33 14.10 13.26
N ASN A 75 -3.88 15.15 12.67
CA ASN A 75 -3.56 15.54 11.31
C ASN A 75 -2.15 16.16 11.24
N ARG A 76 -1.32 15.65 10.32
CA ARG A 76 0.00 16.20 10.00
C ARG A 76 -0.13 17.27 8.93
N SER A 77 0.30 18.49 9.24
CA SER A 77 0.33 19.62 8.30
C SER A 77 1.76 20.14 8.12
N SER A 78 2.12 20.51 6.89
CA SER A 78 3.42 21.10 6.61
C SER A 78 3.50 22.54 7.12
N SER A 79 4.66 22.93 7.67
CA SER A 79 4.87 24.30 8.16
C SER A 79 5.06 25.31 7.04
N LYS A 80 5.58 24.87 5.88
CA LYS A 80 5.95 25.71 4.73
C LYS A 80 5.83 24.93 3.43
N ALA A 81 5.63 25.63 2.32
CA ALA A 81 5.74 24.99 1.01
C ALA A 81 7.21 24.70 0.68
N GLY A 82 7.51 23.48 0.22
CA GLY A 82 8.81 23.11 -0.33
C GLY A 82 9.09 21.61 -0.18
N PRO A 83 10.06 21.07 -0.93
CA PRO A 83 10.34 19.63 -0.92
C PRO A 83 10.95 19.11 0.40
N MET A 84 11.37 20.00 1.29
CA MET A 84 11.94 19.64 2.60
C MET A 84 10.90 19.59 3.72
N TYR A 85 9.68 20.08 3.48
CA TYR A 85 8.65 20.30 4.50
C TYR A 85 7.38 19.52 4.21
#